data_AF-A0A9Q0XIJ4-F1
#
_entry.id   AF-A0A9Q0XIJ4-F1
#
_cell.length_a   1.000
_cell.length_b   1.000
_cell.length_c   1.000
_cell.angle_alpha   90.00
_cell.angle_beta   90.00
_cell.angle_gamma   90.00
#
_symmetry.space_group_name_H-M   'P 1'
#
loop_
_entity.id
_entity.type
_entity.pdbx_description
1 polymer ?
#
loop_
_entity_poly.entity_id
_entity_poly.type
_entity_poly.pdbx_seq_one_letter_code
_entity_poly.pdbx_strand_id
1 'polypeptide(L)'
;MCLKDAAFLKSFNWACLVVDEAHRLKNQDSLLHKTLSEFSTDFSLLLTGTPIQNSLQELYAMLAFIEPDIFPKELSEEFVHYYHGIEKESQKAEELHSLLKPFLLRRVKAEVATELPKKTEVILYHGMSALQRKFYKAILMKDLDAFENETGKKTKLQNVLIQLRKCVAHPYLFNGVEPEPFDIGDHLIEASGKLRLLDKLLSFLYAGGHRVLLFSQMTQMLDILQDYMDYRGYSYECLDGSVRGEERHLAIKNFGQQPILSSS
;
A
#
# COMPACT_ATOMS: atom_id res chain seq x y z
N MET A 1 -15.34 13.93 -2.04
CA MET A 1 -16.41 14.67 -1.36
C MET A 1 -15.90 16.05 -1.00
N CYS A 2 -15.01 16.19 0.00
CA CYS A 2 -14.45 17.49 0.42
C CYS A 2 -14.01 18.44 -0.72
N LEU A 3 -13.23 17.96 -1.71
CA LEU A 3 -12.81 18.80 -2.84
C LEU A 3 -13.95 19.20 -3.78
N LYS A 4 -14.98 18.36 -3.93
CA LYS A 4 -16.13 18.63 -4.79
C LYS A 4 -17.05 19.70 -4.18
N ASP A 5 -17.19 19.66 -2.86
CA ASP A 5 -18.11 20.53 -2.11
C ASP A 5 -17.37 21.69 -1.39
N ALA A 6 -16.12 21.95 -1.78
CA ALA A 6 -15.24 22.89 -1.09
C ALA A 6 -15.82 24.31 -1.01
N ALA A 7 -16.48 24.79 -2.07
CA ALA A 7 -17.08 26.12 -2.09
C ALA A 7 -18.18 26.28 -1.02
N PHE A 8 -18.99 25.24 -0.82
CA PHE A 8 -20.01 25.22 0.24
C PHE A 8 -19.35 25.15 1.62
N LEU A 9 -18.38 24.24 1.80
CA LEU A 9 -17.72 24.03 3.09
C LEU A 9 -16.89 25.25 3.56
N LYS A 10 -16.35 26.05 2.63
CA LYS A 10 -15.63 27.31 2.93
C LYS A 10 -16.51 28.41 3.49
N SER A 11 -17.83 28.34 3.30
CA SER A 11 -18.75 29.37 3.81
C SER A 11 -18.94 29.33 5.32
N PHE A 12 -18.44 28.28 5.98
CA PHE A 12 -18.54 28.10 7.43
C PHE A 12 -17.23 28.45 8.12
N ASN A 13 -17.35 29.05 9.31
CA ASN A 13 -16.24 29.19 10.25
C ASN A 13 -16.23 27.95 11.14
N TRP A 14 -15.26 27.07 10.95
CA TRP A 14 -15.17 25.80 11.66
C TRP A 14 -14.45 25.99 12.98
N ALA A 15 -15.04 25.52 14.08
CA ALA A 15 -14.34 25.52 15.37
C ALA A 15 -13.16 24.53 15.39
N CYS A 16 -13.22 23.45 14.60
CA CYS A 16 -12.19 22.43 14.56
C CYS A 16 -12.19 21.71 13.21
N LEU A 17 -11.00 21.47 12.65
CA LEU A 17 -10.77 20.60 11.49
C LEU A 17 -9.98 19.36 11.93
N VAL A 18 -10.60 18.19 11.81
CA VAL A 18 -9.94 16.90 12.06
C VAL A 18 -9.69 16.21 10.73
N VAL A 19 -8.42 15.96 10.41
CA VAL A 19 -8.03 15.24 9.19
C VAL A 19 -7.46 13.87 9.59
N ASP A 20 -8.22 12.82 9.32
CA ASP A 20 -7.75 11.45 9.45
C ASP A 20 -6.93 11.02 8.23
N GLU A 21 -5.96 10.13 8.43
CA GLU A 21 -4.95 9.75 7.45
C GLU A 21 -4.24 10.97 6.83
N ALA A 22 -3.74 11.85 7.70
CA ALA A 22 -3.10 13.13 7.34
C ALA A 22 -1.87 12.99 6.44
N HIS A 23 -1.35 11.78 6.21
CA HIS A 23 -0.34 11.51 5.18
C HIS A 23 -0.81 11.96 3.77
N ARG A 24 -2.11 12.16 3.55
CA ARG A 24 -2.66 12.76 2.31
C ARG A 24 -2.29 14.24 2.11
N LEU A 25 -1.88 14.95 3.17
CA LEU A 25 -1.46 16.35 3.16
C LEU A 25 0.05 16.54 3.03
N LYS A 26 0.80 15.47 2.76
CA LYS A 26 2.26 15.48 2.69
C LYS A 26 2.88 16.38 1.60
N ASN A 27 2.07 16.89 0.68
CA ASN A 27 2.50 17.78 -0.39
C ASN A 27 1.68 19.08 -0.34
N GLN A 28 2.35 20.19 -0.02
CA GLN A 28 1.78 21.55 0.03
C GLN A 28 1.22 22.01 -1.31
N ASP A 29 1.67 21.43 -2.42
CA ASP A 29 1.17 21.76 -3.76
C ASP A 29 -0.05 20.94 -4.16
N SER A 30 -0.42 19.94 -3.36
CA SER A 30 -1.62 19.14 -3.62
C SER A 30 -2.89 19.99 -3.52
N LEU A 31 -3.86 19.68 -4.38
CA LEU A 31 -5.15 20.37 -4.39
C LEU A 31 -5.86 20.25 -3.03
N LEU A 32 -5.72 19.11 -2.35
CA LEU A 32 -6.30 18.89 -1.03
C LEU A 32 -5.72 19.82 0.02
N HIS A 33 -4.39 19.94 0.08
CA HIS A 33 -3.73 20.84 1.02
C HIS A 33 -4.15 22.29 0.78
N LYS A 34 -4.04 22.79 -0.46
CA LYS A 34 -4.43 24.18 -0.79
C LYS A 34 -5.88 24.46 -0.43
N THR A 35 -6.79 23.55 -0.77
CA THR A 35 -8.22 23.73 -0.53
C THR A 35 -8.55 23.78 0.96
N LEU A 36 -7.94 22.91 1.77
CA LEU A 36 -8.19 22.86 3.21
C LEU A 36 -7.52 24.01 3.96
N SER A 37 -6.36 24.48 3.51
CA SER A 37 -5.70 25.67 4.08
C SER A 37 -6.50 26.96 3.88
N GLU A 38 -7.44 26.98 2.94
CA GLU A 38 -8.35 28.11 2.72
C GLU A 38 -9.59 28.08 3.63
N PHE A 39 -9.79 27.04 4.43
CA PHE A 39 -10.94 26.97 5.34
C PHE A 39 -10.66 27.81 6.58
N SER A 40 -11.66 28.55 7.07
CA SER A 40 -11.56 29.24 8.36
C SER A 40 -11.73 28.21 9.47
N THR A 41 -10.66 27.98 10.25
CA THR A 41 -10.62 26.99 11.33
C THR A 41 -9.93 27.56 12.57
N ASP A 42 -10.54 27.44 13.75
CA ASP A 42 -9.91 27.88 15.01
C ASP A 42 -8.85 26.88 15.52
N PHE A 43 -9.02 25.59 15.21
CA PHE A 43 -8.11 24.52 15.63
C PHE A 43 -8.02 23.42 14.58
N SER A 44 -6.81 22.90 14.35
CA SER A 44 -6.56 21.82 13.39
C SER A 44 -5.89 20.63 14.07
N LEU A 45 -6.45 19.44 13.86
CA LEU A 45 -5.94 18.17 14.38
C LEU A 45 -5.67 17.21 13.23
N LEU A 46 -4.41 16.80 13.09
CA LEU A 46 -3.99 15.79 12.13
C LEU A 46 -3.84 14.44 12.83
N LEU A 47 -4.53 13.42 12.31
CA LEU A 47 -4.40 12.04 12.77
C LEU A 47 -3.68 11.23 11.70
N THR A 48 -2.61 10.55 12.09
CA THR A 48 -1.85 9.68 11.19
C THR A 48 -1.19 8.56 11.96
N GLY A 49 -1.30 7.33 11.46
CA GLY A 49 -0.58 6.18 12.02
C GLY A 49 0.93 6.22 11.71
N THR A 50 1.34 7.06 10.77
CA THR A 50 2.70 7.10 10.21
C THR A 50 3.15 8.55 10.01
N PRO A 51 3.42 9.29 11.10
CA PRO A 51 3.65 10.74 11.05
C PRO A 51 4.91 11.15 10.29
N ILE A 52 5.88 10.25 10.13
CA ILE A 52 7.16 10.53 9.48
C ILE A 52 7.45 9.34 8.60
N GLN A 53 6.99 9.36 7.36
CA GLN A 53 7.09 8.18 6.50
C GLN A 53 8.21 8.28 5.47
N ASN A 54 8.50 9.42 4.83
CA ASN A 54 9.54 9.43 3.78
C ASN A 54 10.39 10.69 3.58
N SER A 55 10.06 11.88 4.12
CA SER A 55 10.95 13.04 4.02
C SER A 55 10.69 14.15 5.06
N LEU A 56 11.73 14.94 5.35
CA LEU A 56 11.61 16.18 6.14
C LEU A 56 10.63 17.18 5.51
N GLN A 57 10.49 17.14 4.18
CA GLN A 57 9.57 17.99 3.45
C GLN A 57 8.11 17.61 3.71
N GLU A 58 7.80 16.31 3.80
CA GLU A 58 6.45 15.84 4.17
C GLU A 58 6.09 16.26 5.60
N LEU A 59 7.06 16.18 6.52
CA LEU A 59 6.89 16.64 7.91
C LEU A 59 6.63 18.15 7.96
N TYR A 60 7.43 18.94 7.25
CA TYR A 60 7.25 20.39 7.19
C TYR A 60 5.89 20.77 6.59
N ALA A 61 5.45 20.07 5.55
CA ALA A 61 4.12 20.27 4.97
C ALA A 61 3.00 20.14 6.00
N MET A 62 3.06 19.12 6.87
CA MET A 62 2.06 18.92 7.92
C MET A 62 2.14 19.97 9.03
N LEU A 63 3.35 20.42 9.40
CA LEU A 63 3.54 21.48 10.39
C LEU A 63 3.04 22.83 9.86
N ALA A 64 3.39 23.18 8.63
CA ALA A 64 2.91 24.39 7.95
C ALA A 64 1.38 24.41 7.79
N PHE A 65 0.75 23.23 7.72
CA PHE A 65 -0.71 23.12 7.70
C PHE A 65 -1.34 23.38 9.07
N ILE A 66 -0.75 22.84 10.14
CA ILE A 66 -1.28 23.02 11.50
C ILE A 66 -1.05 24.45 11.98
N GLU A 67 0.15 24.98 11.74
CA GLU A 67 0.54 26.29 12.23
C GLU A 67 1.38 27.08 11.21
N PRO A 68 0.71 27.77 10.26
CA PRO A 68 1.36 28.48 9.16
C PRO A 68 2.17 29.69 9.62
N ASP A 69 1.82 30.30 10.76
CA ASP A 69 2.52 31.47 11.31
C ASP A 69 3.91 31.11 11.86
N ILE A 70 4.07 29.92 12.43
CA ILE A 70 5.35 29.41 12.94
C ILE A 70 6.14 28.68 11.85
N PHE A 71 5.43 28.01 10.92
CA PHE A 71 6.03 27.26 9.82
C PHE A 71 5.59 27.80 8.44
N PRO A 72 6.04 29.01 8.04
CA PRO A 72 5.73 29.57 6.72
C PRO A 72 6.19 28.67 5.58
N LYS A 73 5.39 28.56 4.52
CA LYS A 73 5.69 27.70 3.37
C LYS A 73 7.08 27.97 2.76
N GLU A 74 7.50 29.23 2.77
CA GLU A 74 8.74 29.71 2.17
C GLU A 74 10.00 29.13 2.85
N LEU A 75 9.92 28.80 4.15
CA LEU A 75 11.03 28.27 4.92
C LEU A 75 11.16 26.74 4.82
N SER A 76 10.32 26.09 4.02
CA SER A 76 10.37 24.63 3.85
C SER A 76 11.72 24.15 3.33
N GLU A 77 12.34 24.86 2.38
CA GLU A 77 13.62 24.45 1.80
C GLU A 77 14.77 24.62 2.79
N GLU A 78 14.78 25.74 3.53
CA GLU A 78 15.77 26.02 4.58
C GLU A 78 15.70 24.98 5.70
N PHE A 79 14.50 24.62 6.14
CA PHE A 79 14.28 23.59 7.14
C PHE A 79 14.83 22.24 6.69
N VAL A 80 14.52 21.82 5.45
CA VAL A 80 15.01 20.55 4.90
C VAL A 80 16.53 20.56 4.76
N HIS A 81 17.12 21.69 4.37
CA HIS A 81 18.57 21.83 4.26
C HIS A 81 19.27 21.78 5.63
N TYR A 82 18.74 22.48 6.63
CA TYR A 82 19.30 22.53 7.98
C TYR A 82 19.33 21.15 8.64
N TYR A 83 18.21 20.43 8.55
CA TYR A 83 18.05 19.07 9.08
C TYR A 83 18.51 17.99 8.08
N HIS A 84 19.19 18.34 6.99
CA HIS A 84 19.70 17.32 6.09
C HIS A 84 20.72 16.41 6.81
N GLY A 85 20.52 15.09 6.73
CA GLY A 85 21.43 14.11 7.34
C GLY A 85 21.27 13.90 8.84
N ILE A 86 20.10 14.22 9.44
CA ILE A 86 19.84 14.06 10.89
C ILE A 86 20.24 12.69 11.47
N GLU A 87 20.20 11.62 10.66
CA GLU A 87 20.53 10.25 11.09
C GLU A 87 21.98 10.11 11.58
N LYS A 88 22.87 11.01 11.17
CA LYS A 88 24.30 11.00 11.53
C LYS A 88 24.65 12.01 12.63
N GLU A 89 23.75 12.94 12.95
CA GLU A 89 24.00 14.06 13.87
C GLU A 89 23.01 14.04 15.04
N SER A 90 23.42 13.43 16.16
CA SER A 90 22.57 13.27 17.36
C SER A 90 22.00 14.60 17.87
N GLN A 91 22.78 15.68 17.80
CA GLN A 91 22.38 16.99 18.31
C GLN A 91 21.20 17.59 17.51
N LYS A 92 21.24 17.53 16.18
CA LYS A 92 20.14 17.99 15.32
C LYS A 92 18.87 17.16 15.50
N ALA A 93 19.04 15.85 15.74
CA ALA A 93 17.91 14.97 16.01
C ALA A 93 17.21 15.33 17.34
N GLU A 94 17.97 15.63 18.40
CA GLU A 94 17.43 16.07 19.69
C GLU A 94 16.75 17.45 19.59
N GLU A 95 17.33 18.39 18.84
CA GLU A 95 16.74 19.69 18.56
C GLU A 95 15.40 19.55 17.84
N LEU A 96 15.36 18.78 16.74
CA LEU A 96 14.15 18.52 15.99
C LEU A 96 13.09 17.84 16.86
N HIS A 97 13.47 16.84 17.67
CA HIS A 97 12.54 16.19 18.58
C HIS A 97 11.95 17.19 19.59
N SER A 98 12.75 18.12 20.10
CA SER A 98 12.30 19.15 21.04
C SER A 98 11.33 20.13 20.38
N LEU A 99 11.60 20.51 19.13
CA LEU A 99 10.73 21.35 18.30
C LEU A 99 9.38 20.68 18.02
N LEU A 100 9.38 19.37 17.74
CA LEU A 100 8.16 18.62 17.40
C LEU A 100 7.30 18.26 18.61
N LYS A 101 7.91 18.14 19.81
CA LYS A 101 7.25 17.70 21.04
C LYS A 101 5.91 18.40 21.36
N PRO A 102 5.75 19.73 21.22
CA PRO A 102 4.45 20.38 21.45
C PRO A 102 3.39 20.08 20.38
N PHE A 103 3.80 19.75 19.15
CA PHE A 103 2.88 19.55 18.01
C PHE A 103 2.54 18.08 17.75
N LEU A 104 3.39 17.15 18.20
CA LEU A 104 3.33 15.74 17.83
C LEU A 104 3.24 14.86 19.08
N LEU A 105 2.10 14.19 19.23
CA LEU A 105 1.92 13.12 20.21
C LEU A 105 2.02 11.76 19.52
N ARG A 106 3.11 11.04 19.77
CA ARG A 106 3.32 9.68 19.26
C ARG A 106 3.51 8.70 20.41
N ARG A 107 2.77 7.59 20.38
CA ARG A 107 2.88 6.46 21.31
C ARG A 107 3.15 5.20 20.50
N VAL A 108 4.05 4.33 20.96
CA VAL A 108 4.26 3.04 20.28
C VAL A 108 3.34 1.96 20.86
N LYS A 109 2.90 0.99 20.04
CA LYS A 109 1.98 -0.08 20.48
C LYS A 109 2.52 -0.84 21.70
N ALA A 110 3.84 -1.00 21.81
CA ALA A 110 4.49 -1.65 22.96
C ALA A 110 4.27 -0.89 24.29
N GLU A 111 4.07 0.43 24.26
CA GLU A 111 3.82 1.26 25.44
C GLU A 111 2.34 1.23 25.89
N VAL A 112 1.42 0.99 24.95
CA VAL A 112 -0.02 1.16 25.19
C VAL A 112 -0.83 -0.15 25.17
N ALA A 113 -0.30 -1.21 24.57
CA ALA A 113 -1.00 -2.47 24.39
C ALA A 113 -0.07 -3.64 24.72
N THR A 114 0.29 -3.75 26.00
CA THR A 114 1.20 -4.79 26.54
C THR A 114 0.65 -6.21 26.38
N GLU A 115 -0.66 -6.36 26.19
CA GLU A 115 -1.34 -7.64 25.98
C GLU A 115 -1.23 -8.16 24.53
N LEU A 116 -0.81 -7.32 23.57
CA LEU A 116 -0.68 -7.75 22.18
C LEU A 116 0.58 -8.62 22.00
N PRO A 117 0.46 -9.79 21.34
CA PRO A 117 1.62 -10.60 20.99
C PRO A 117 2.63 -9.80 20.16
N LYS A 118 3.92 -10.10 20.32
CA LYS A 118 4.98 -9.50 19.49
C LYS A 118 4.75 -9.86 18.02
N LYS A 119 4.78 -8.86 17.15
CA LYS A 119 4.77 -9.06 15.69
C LYS A 119 6.10 -9.70 15.27
N THR A 120 6.04 -10.82 14.57
CA THR A 120 7.20 -11.44 13.92
C THR A 120 7.18 -11.12 12.43
N GLU A 121 8.31 -10.68 11.89
CA GLU A 121 8.49 -10.45 10.46
C GLU A 121 9.45 -11.50 9.90
N VAL A 122 9.00 -12.25 8.91
CA VAL A 122 9.79 -13.31 8.25
C VAL A 122 9.79 -13.06 6.76
N ILE A 123 10.99 -12.92 6.18
CA ILE A 123 11.17 -12.79 4.74
C ILE A 123 11.46 -14.18 4.17
N LEU A 124 10.55 -14.68 3.34
CA LEU A 124 10.70 -15.96 2.66
C LEU A 124 11.28 -15.75 1.26
N TYR A 125 12.53 -16.18 1.07
CA TYR A 125 13.17 -16.18 -0.23
C TYR A 125 12.68 -17.37 -1.07
N HIS A 126 12.41 -17.13 -2.35
CA HIS A 126 11.99 -18.17 -3.28
C HIS A 126 12.67 -18.00 -4.65
N GLY A 127 12.80 -19.10 -5.38
CA GLY A 127 13.27 -19.09 -6.75
C GLY A 127 12.17 -18.64 -7.73
N MET A 128 12.57 -18.36 -8.97
CA MET A 128 11.66 -18.16 -10.10
C MET A 128 11.34 -19.50 -10.78
N SER A 129 10.11 -19.65 -11.28
CA SER A 129 9.73 -20.78 -12.14
C SER A 129 10.54 -20.78 -13.45
N ALA A 130 10.46 -21.87 -14.22
CA ALA A 130 11.07 -21.92 -15.54
C ALA A 130 10.48 -20.85 -16.48
N LEU A 131 9.17 -20.66 -16.43
CA LEU A 131 8.43 -19.67 -17.22
C LEU A 131 8.83 -18.24 -16.82
N GLN A 132 8.87 -17.94 -15.52
CA GLN A 132 9.35 -16.65 -15.01
C GLN A 132 10.78 -16.37 -15.47
N ARG A 133 11.69 -17.35 -15.40
CA ARG A 133 13.08 -17.16 -15.85
C ARG A 133 13.17 -16.85 -17.35
N LYS A 134 12.35 -17.51 -18.19
CA LYS A 134 12.26 -17.23 -19.63
C LYS A 134 11.85 -15.78 -19.87
N PHE A 135 10.72 -15.35 -19.30
CA PHE A 135 10.22 -13.98 -19.49
C PHE A 135 11.12 -12.92 -18.85
N TYR A 136 11.67 -13.18 -17.67
CA TYR A 136 12.59 -12.25 -17.00
C TYR A 136 13.80 -11.93 -17.89
N LYS A 137 14.39 -12.95 -18.53
CA LYS A 137 15.47 -12.77 -19.50
C LYS A 137 15.01 -11.97 -20.72
N ALA A 138 13.84 -12.29 -21.28
CA ALA A 138 13.29 -11.56 -22.43
C ALA A 138 13.07 -10.06 -22.13
N ILE A 139 12.52 -9.72 -20.95
CA ILE A 139 12.33 -8.32 -20.53
C ILE A 139 13.68 -7.58 -20.46
N LEU A 140 14.71 -8.22 -19.89
CA LEU A 140 16.05 -7.63 -19.78
C LEU A 140 16.71 -7.42 -21.14
N MET A 141 16.54 -8.37 -22.05
CA MET A 141 17.04 -8.29 -23.43
C MET A 141 16.22 -7.32 -24.30
N LYS A 142 15.10 -6.80 -23.78
CA LYS A 142 14.09 -6.02 -24.53
C LYS A 142 13.59 -6.79 -25.76
N ASP A 143 13.57 -8.10 -25.66
CA ASP A 143 13.06 -8.99 -26.69
C ASP A 143 11.53 -8.97 -26.64
N LEU A 144 10.95 -8.19 -27.56
CA LEU A 144 9.49 -8.02 -27.69
C LEU A 144 8.82 -9.27 -28.28
N ASP A 145 9.57 -10.06 -29.04
CA ASP A 145 9.05 -11.20 -29.80
C ASP A 145 8.77 -12.39 -28.87
N ALA A 146 9.46 -12.44 -27.72
CA ALA A 146 9.16 -13.40 -26.65
C ALA A 146 7.77 -13.26 -26.03
N PHE A 147 7.06 -12.15 -26.29
CA PHE A 147 5.69 -11.85 -25.83
C PHE A 147 4.66 -11.87 -26.96
N GLU A 148 5.05 -12.28 -28.18
CA GLU A 148 4.12 -12.33 -29.31
C GLU A 148 3.21 -13.56 -29.22
N ASN A 149 1.90 -13.29 -29.17
CA ASN A 149 0.87 -14.21 -29.62
C ASN A 149 0.23 -13.65 -30.90
N GLU A 150 -0.43 -14.51 -31.67
CA GLU A 150 -1.02 -14.29 -33.00
C GLU A 150 -1.98 -13.06 -33.11
N THR A 151 -2.32 -12.41 -32.00
CA THR A 151 -3.18 -11.22 -31.91
C THR A 151 -2.45 -9.87 -31.95
N GLY A 152 -1.13 -9.83 -32.13
CA GLY A 152 -0.39 -8.64 -32.62
C GLY A 152 -0.32 -7.42 -31.69
N LYS A 153 -0.80 -7.49 -30.44
CA LYS A 153 -0.67 -6.39 -29.47
C LYS A 153 0.69 -6.42 -28.78
N LYS A 154 1.65 -5.67 -29.33
CA LYS A 154 2.97 -5.46 -28.71
C LYS A 154 2.83 -4.77 -27.35
N THR A 155 3.19 -5.47 -26.27
CA THR A 155 3.30 -4.86 -24.95
C THR A 155 4.46 -3.87 -25.00
N LYS A 156 4.18 -2.56 -24.95
CA LYS A 156 5.24 -1.55 -24.86
C LYS A 156 6.01 -1.77 -23.56
N LEU A 157 7.27 -2.17 -23.64
CA LEU A 157 8.20 -2.27 -22.50
C LEU A 157 8.63 -0.87 -21.99
N GLN A 158 7.68 0.07 -21.89
CA GLN A 158 7.91 1.28 -21.11
C GLN A 158 7.93 0.88 -19.63
N ASN A 159 8.91 1.40 -18.90
CA ASN A 159 9.15 1.09 -17.49
C ASN A 159 9.47 -0.40 -17.22
N VAL A 160 10.66 -0.84 -17.64
CA VAL A 160 11.21 -2.20 -17.44
C VAL A 160 11.01 -2.69 -16.01
N LEU A 161 11.15 -1.83 -15.00
CA LEU A 161 10.95 -2.19 -13.60
C LEU A 161 9.54 -2.69 -13.32
N ILE A 162 8.50 -2.08 -13.90
CA ILE A 162 7.11 -2.56 -13.73
C ILE A 162 6.95 -3.95 -14.36
N GLN A 163 7.54 -4.18 -15.53
CA GLN A 163 7.44 -5.47 -16.21
C GLN A 163 8.18 -6.58 -15.44
N LEU A 164 9.36 -6.28 -14.89
CA LEU A 164 10.07 -7.21 -14.01
C LEU A 164 9.25 -7.52 -12.75
N ARG A 165 8.58 -6.52 -12.15
CA ARG A 165 7.67 -6.73 -11.01
C ARG A 165 6.50 -7.63 -11.37
N LYS A 166 5.88 -7.45 -12.55
CA LYS A 166 4.81 -8.34 -13.04
C LYS A 166 5.31 -9.78 -13.19
N CYS A 167 6.45 -9.96 -13.85
CA CYS A 167 7.05 -11.27 -14.08
C CYS A 167 7.31 -12.04 -12.78
N VAL A 168 7.90 -11.37 -11.78
CA VAL A 168 8.20 -12.00 -10.48
C VAL A 168 6.94 -12.26 -9.66
N ALA A 169 5.86 -11.47 -9.84
CA ALA A 169 4.58 -11.74 -9.22
C ALA A 169 3.91 -12.99 -9.84
N HIS A 170 3.59 -12.94 -11.13
CA HIS A 170 3.00 -14.06 -11.86
C HIS A 170 3.13 -13.87 -13.39
N PRO A 171 3.57 -14.88 -14.17
CA PRO A 171 3.66 -14.76 -15.64
C PRO A 171 2.35 -14.46 -16.34
N TYR A 172 1.21 -14.95 -15.84
CA TYR A 172 -0.10 -14.71 -16.47
C TYR A 172 -0.60 -13.27 -16.36
N LEU A 173 0.14 -12.40 -15.66
CA LEU A 173 -0.07 -10.95 -15.75
C LEU A 173 0.30 -10.39 -17.14
N PHE A 174 0.99 -11.16 -17.98
CA PHE A 174 1.24 -10.84 -19.37
C PHE A 174 0.20 -11.51 -20.25
N ASN A 175 -0.43 -10.73 -21.12
CA ASN A 175 -1.41 -11.23 -22.08
C ASN A 175 -0.78 -12.29 -22.96
N GLY A 176 -1.49 -13.40 -23.17
CA GLY A 176 -1.07 -14.49 -24.05
C GLY A 176 -0.08 -15.49 -23.45
N VAL A 177 0.36 -15.29 -22.21
CA VAL A 177 1.26 -16.24 -21.55
C VAL A 177 0.51 -17.42 -20.93
N GLU A 178 -0.72 -17.19 -20.51
CA GLU A 178 -1.60 -18.24 -20.01
C GLU A 178 -2.08 -19.13 -21.15
N PRO A 179 -1.95 -20.47 -21.04
CA PRO A 179 -2.37 -21.38 -22.09
C PRO A 179 -3.89 -21.36 -22.28
N GLU A 180 -4.34 -21.44 -23.52
CA GLU A 180 -5.76 -21.69 -23.83
C GLU A 180 -6.03 -23.20 -23.88
N PRO A 181 -7.20 -23.68 -23.41
CA PRO A 181 -8.26 -22.93 -22.73
C PRO A 181 -7.85 -22.43 -21.34
N PHE A 182 -8.43 -21.29 -20.90
CA PHE A 182 -8.22 -20.68 -19.58
C PHE A 182 -8.91 -21.50 -18.48
N ASP A 183 -8.41 -22.71 -18.26
CA ASP A 183 -8.88 -23.60 -17.21
C ASP A 183 -8.16 -23.29 -15.89
N ILE A 184 -8.82 -23.55 -14.77
CA ILE A 184 -8.22 -23.42 -13.44
C ILE A 184 -7.51 -24.74 -13.10
N GLY A 185 -6.21 -24.70 -12.83
CA GLY A 185 -5.45 -25.90 -12.48
C GLY A 185 -4.04 -25.67 -11.93
N ASP A 186 -3.30 -26.77 -11.78
CA ASP A 186 -1.93 -26.76 -11.22
C ASP A 186 -0.96 -25.86 -12.01
N HIS A 187 -1.19 -25.63 -13.30
CA HIS A 187 -0.37 -24.72 -14.12
C HIS A 187 -0.32 -23.30 -13.55
N LEU A 188 -1.38 -22.83 -12.87
CA LEU A 188 -1.40 -21.55 -12.16
C LEU A 188 -0.31 -21.52 -11.09
N ILE A 189 -0.23 -22.57 -10.27
CA ILE A 189 0.72 -22.70 -9.17
C ILE A 189 2.14 -22.90 -9.71
N GLU A 190 2.31 -23.75 -10.73
CA GLU A 190 3.61 -24.08 -11.31
C GLU A 190 4.24 -22.90 -12.08
N ALA A 191 3.41 -22.04 -12.67
CA ALA A 191 3.86 -20.88 -13.42
C ALA A 191 4.58 -19.84 -12.54
N SER A 192 4.30 -19.76 -11.23
CA SER A 192 4.91 -18.78 -10.33
C SER A 192 5.60 -19.42 -9.13
N GLY A 193 6.89 -19.12 -8.94
CA GLY A 193 7.62 -19.55 -7.75
C GLY A 193 7.05 -18.96 -6.45
N LYS A 194 6.43 -17.77 -6.53
CA LYS A 194 5.77 -17.14 -5.38
C LYS A 194 4.46 -17.84 -5.04
N LEU A 195 3.63 -18.16 -6.04
CA LEU A 195 2.37 -18.86 -5.82
C LEU A 195 2.61 -20.28 -5.33
N ARG A 196 3.64 -20.97 -5.85
CA ARG A 196 4.07 -22.28 -5.34
C ARG A 196 4.51 -22.27 -3.87
N LEU A 197 5.18 -21.22 -3.42
CA LEU A 197 5.53 -21.06 -2.01
C LEU A 197 4.28 -20.76 -1.17
N LEU A 198 3.42 -19.87 -1.67
CA LEU A 198 2.16 -19.51 -1.03
C LEU A 198 1.24 -20.74 -0.87
N ASP A 199 1.18 -21.62 -1.85
CA ASP A 199 0.39 -22.85 -1.83
C ASP A 199 0.75 -23.76 -0.65
N LYS A 200 2.06 -23.97 -0.43
CA LYS A 200 2.56 -24.72 0.73
C LYS A 200 2.27 -24.01 2.04
N LEU A 201 2.46 -22.69 2.08
CA LEU A 201 2.25 -21.89 3.29
C LEU A 201 0.77 -21.86 3.70
N LEU A 202 -0.13 -21.62 2.75
CA LEU A 202 -1.57 -21.58 3.00
C LEU A 202 -2.10 -22.95 3.40
N SER A 203 -1.64 -24.03 2.76
CA SER A 203 -2.03 -25.39 3.16
C SER A 203 -1.67 -25.69 4.62
N PHE A 204 -0.45 -25.30 5.04
CA PHE A 204 -0.01 -25.43 6.43
C PHE A 204 -0.82 -24.56 7.39
N LEU A 205 -1.05 -23.29 7.03
CA LEU A 205 -1.79 -22.35 7.86
C LEU A 205 -3.27 -22.71 8.00
N TYR A 206 -3.88 -23.21 6.92
CA TYR A 206 -5.27 -23.65 6.91
C TYR A 206 -5.48 -24.87 7.80
N ALA A 207 -4.57 -25.86 7.73
CA ALA A 207 -4.59 -27.00 8.65
C ALA A 207 -4.41 -26.60 10.12
N GLY A 208 -3.67 -25.51 10.38
CA GLY A 208 -3.51 -24.92 11.71
C GLY A 208 -4.68 -24.03 12.16
N GLY A 209 -5.72 -23.86 11.34
CA GLY A 209 -6.85 -22.99 11.66
C GLY A 209 -6.46 -21.51 11.74
N HIS A 210 -5.52 -21.05 10.92
CA HIS A 210 -5.12 -19.64 10.86
C HIS A 210 -5.93 -18.87 9.81
N ARG A 211 -6.18 -17.58 10.07
CA ARG A 211 -6.71 -16.62 9.09
C ARG A 211 -5.57 -15.81 8.50
N VAL A 212 -5.60 -15.60 7.19
CA VAL A 212 -4.51 -14.95 6.44
C VAL A 212 -5.04 -13.73 5.70
N LEU A 213 -4.31 -12.62 5.80
CA LEU A 213 -4.52 -11.42 4.99
C LEU A 213 -3.44 -11.35 3.91
N LEU A 214 -3.84 -11.35 2.64
CA LEU A 214 -2.94 -11.23 1.50
C LEU A 214 -3.04 -9.84 0.89
N PHE A 215 -1.89 -9.19 0.72
CA PHE A 215 -1.80 -7.86 0.12
C PHE A 215 -1.06 -7.93 -1.22
N SER A 216 -1.61 -7.27 -2.24
CA SER A 216 -0.98 -7.09 -3.54
C SER A 216 -1.10 -5.64 -3.99
N GLN A 217 -0.09 -5.15 -4.71
CA GLN A 217 -0.10 -3.83 -5.34
C GLN A 217 -0.77 -3.84 -6.72
N MET A 218 -1.01 -5.01 -7.31
CA MET A 218 -1.62 -5.18 -8.63
C MET A 218 -2.97 -5.88 -8.46
N THR A 219 -4.05 -5.27 -8.93
CA THR A 219 -5.41 -5.83 -8.87
C THR A 219 -5.52 -7.12 -9.67
N GLN A 220 -4.89 -7.19 -10.85
CA GLN A 220 -4.83 -8.40 -11.68
C GLN A 220 -4.18 -9.60 -10.97
N MET A 221 -3.30 -9.36 -9.98
CA MET A 221 -2.74 -10.44 -9.17
C MET A 221 -3.76 -10.93 -8.13
N LEU A 222 -4.69 -10.09 -7.68
CA LEU A 222 -5.80 -10.51 -6.83
C LEU A 222 -6.74 -11.42 -7.63
N ASP A 223 -7.01 -11.14 -8.90
CA ASP A 223 -7.80 -12.01 -9.78
C ASP A 223 -7.19 -13.42 -9.85
N ILE A 224 -5.89 -13.51 -10.14
CA ILE A 224 -5.15 -14.80 -10.12
C ILE A 224 -5.22 -15.50 -8.75
N LEU A 225 -5.17 -14.74 -7.65
CA LEU A 225 -5.30 -15.33 -6.32
C LEU A 225 -6.71 -15.84 -6.07
N GLN A 226 -7.75 -15.16 -6.58
CA GLN A 226 -9.15 -15.60 -6.46
C GLN A 226 -9.33 -16.95 -7.18
N ASP A 227 -8.87 -17.09 -8.42
CA ASP A 227 -8.91 -18.36 -9.17
C ASP A 227 -8.16 -19.48 -8.42
N TYR A 228 -7.00 -19.16 -7.83
CA TYR A 228 -6.25 -20.10 -7.00
C TYR A 228 -7.00 -20.50 -5.72
N MET A 229 -7.68 -19.57 -5.05
CA MET A 229 -8.46 -19.87 -3.85
C MET A 229 -9.66 -20.75 -4.21
N ASP A 230 -10.35 -20.45 -5.30
CA ASP A 230 -11.45 -21.27 -5.82
C ASP A 230 -10.97 -22.68 -6.19
N TYR A 231 -9.79 -22.79 -6.83
CA TYR A 231 -9.17 -24.07 -7.15
C TYR A 231 -8.89 -24.94 -5.91
N ARG A 232 -8.36 -24.33 -4.86
CA ARG A 232 -8.01 -25.02 -3.61
C ARG A 232 -9.19 -25.14 -2.64
N GLY A 233 -10.34 -24.54 -2.95
CA GLY A 233 -11.54 -24.55 -2.12
C GLY A 233 -11.43 -23.70 -0.86
N TYR A 234 -10.62 -22.64 -0.87
CA TYR A 234 -10.51 -21.71 0.25
C TYR A 234 -11.57 -20.61 0.17
N SER A 235 -12.30 -20.37 1.26
CA SER A 235 -13.17 -19.20 1.37
C SER A 235 -12.35 -17.91 1.49
N TYR A 236 -12.69 -16.89 0.72
CA TYR A 236 -12.02 -15.59 0.76
C TYR A 236 -12.99 -14.42 0.64
N GLU A 237 -12.50 -13.24 1.00
CA GLU A 237 -13.12 -11.94 0.75
C GLU A 237 -12.07 -11.08 0.02
N CYS A 238 -12.47 -10.41 -1.07
CA CYS A 238 -11.56 -9.58 -1.87
C CYS A 238 -11.93 -8.10 -1.75
N LEU A 239 -10.94 -7.26 -1.46
CA LEU A 239 -11.10 -5.81 -1.37
C LEU A 239 -10.11 -5.10 -2.27
N ASP A 240 -10.63 -4.32 -3.23
CA ASP A 240 -9.84 -3.42 -4.05
C ASP A 240 -10.37 -1.98 -4.03
N GLY A 241 -9.77 -1.11 -4.85
CA GLY A 241 -10.13 0.30 -4.95
C GLY A 241 -11.47 0.58 -5.65
N SER A 242 -12.06 -0.42 -6.31
CA SER A 242 -13.34 -0.33 -7.02
C SER A 242 -14.53 -0.75 -6.17
N VAL A 243 -14.30 -1.59 -5.15
CA VAL A 243 -15.34 -2.05 -4.20
C VAL A 243 -16.02 -0.87 -3.51
N ARG A 244 -17.36 -0.86 -3.53
CA ARG A 244 -18.17 0.22 -2.92
C ARG A 244 -18.04 0.21 -1.40
N GLY A 245 -18.33 1.37 -0.79
CA GLY A 245 -18.20 1.54 0.66
C GLY A 245 -19.02 0.52 1.46
N GLU A 246 -20.27 0.27 1.09
CA GLU A 246 -21.14 -0.69 1.79
C GLU A 246 -20.66 -2.14 1.65
N GLU A 247 -20.32 -2.56 0.43
CA GLU A 247 -19.76 -3.89 0.14
C GLU A 247 -18.46 -4.13 0.93
N ARG A 248 -17.60 -3.11 1.02
CA ARG A 248 -16.38 -3.18 1.83
C ARG A 248 -16.67 -3.46 3.31
N HIS A 249 -17.66 -2.77 3.89
CA HIS A 249 -18.04 -3.02 5.29
C HIS A 249 -18.60 -4.43 5.49
N LEU A 250 -19.37 -4.93 4.52
CA LEU A 250 -19.92 -6.28 4.57
C LEU A 250 -18.81 -7.35 4.52
N ALA A 251 -17.86 -7.23 3.59
CA ALA A 251 -16.73 -8.14 3.47
C ALA A 251 -15.87 -8.18 4.74
N ILE A 252 -15.59 -7.01 5.35
CA ILE A 252 -14.87 -6.92 6.63
C ILE A 252 -15.64 -7.66 7.75
N LYS A 253 -16.96 -7.47 7.80
CA LYS A 253 -17.82 -8.12 8.78
C LYS A 253 -17.83 -9.64 8.58
N ASN A 254 -17.98 -10.11 7.34
CA ASN A 254 -17.97 -11.53 6.99
C ASN A 254 -16.68 -12.20 7.44
N PHE A 255 -15.53 -11.60 7.12
CA PHE A 255 -14.21 -12.12 7.52
C PHE A 255 -14.02 -12.18 9.05
N GLY A 256 -14.60 -11.21 9.77
CA GLY A 256 -14.57 -11.16 11.22
C GLY A 256 -15.44 -12.23 11.92
N GLN A 257 -16.54 -12.64 11.28
CA GLN A 257 -17.59 -13.47 11.89
C GLN A 257 -17.61 -14.93 11.42
N GLN A 258 -17.05 -15.25 10.25
CA GLN A 258 -17.07 -16.63 9.76
C GLN A 258 -16.16 -17.53 10.62
N PRO A 259 -16.69 -18.64 11.17
CA PRO A 259 -15.88 -19.64 11.83
C PRO A 259 -14.96 -20.30 10.79
N ILE A 260 -13.74 -20.60 11.20
CA ILE A 260 -12.79 -21.34 10.37
C ILE A 260 -13.37 -22.75 10.24
N LEU A 261 -13.97 -23.05 9.08
CA LEU A 261 -14.54 -24.37 8.82
C LEU A 261 -13.39 -25.38 8.77
N SER A 262 -13.12 -26.03 9.89
CA SER A 262 -12.31 -27.24 9.90
C SER A 262 -13.12 -28.33 9.21
N SER A 263 -12.81 -28.60 7.94
CA SER A 263 -13.24 -29.84 7.31
C SER A 263 -12.68 -31.00 8.13
N SER A 264 -13.60 -31.76 8.73
CA SER A 264 -13.34 -33.02 9.43
C SER A 264 -12.87 -34.10 8.47
#